data_AF-A0A4U8WF01-F1
#
_entry.id   AF-A0A4U8WF01-F1
#
_cell.length_a   1.000
_cell.length_b   1.000
_cell.length_c   1.000
_cell.angle_alpha   90.00
_cell.angle_beta   90.00
_cell.angle_gamma   90.00
#
_symmetry.space_group_name_H-M   'P 1'
#
loop_
_entity.id
_entity.type
_entity.pdbx_description
1 polymer ?
#
loop_
_entity_poly.entity_id
_entity_poly.type
_entity_poly.pdbx_seq_one_letter_code
_entity_poly.pdbx_strand_id
1 'polypeptide(L)' 'MERSNPIAKWLFGFTGVEEGTKVTVNIHFDSEEEMRSILDMGFEEGFKKGLLQLEEVL' A
#
# COMPACT_ATOMS: atom_id res chain seq x y z
N MET A 1 23.36 14.73 0.63
CA MET A 1 22.19 14.37 1.46
C MET A 1 21.41 13.34 0.68
N GLU A 2 21.56 12.06 1.04
CA GLU A 2 20.64 11.03 0.56
C GLU A 2 19.26 11.37 1.13
N ARG A 3 18.29 11.68 0.26
CA ARG A 3 16.90 11.79 0.70
C ARG A 3 16.45 10.35 0.99
N SER A 4 16.38 9.97 2.26
CA SER A 4 15.63 8.78 2.64
C SER A 4 14.20 9.02 2.17
N ASN A 5 13.75 8.27 1.15
CA ASN A 5 12.35 8.29 0.76
C ASN A 5 11.50 8.04 2.02
N PRO A 6 10.36 8.73 2.17
CA PRO A 6 9.49 8.59 3.32
C PRO A 6 9.26 7.10 3.64
N ILE A 7 9.72 6.66 4.82
CA ILE A 7 9.70 5.24 5.19
C ILE A 7 8.37 4.99 5.89
N ALA A 8 7.35 4.65 5.11
CA ALA A 8 6.13 4.10 5.68
C ALA A 8 6.41 2.71 6.26
N LYS A 9 5.77 2.39 7.38
CA LYS A 9 5.78 1.04 7.97
C LYS A 9 4.58 0.26 7.41
N TRP A 10 4.81 -0.95 6.93
CA TRP A 10 3.81 -1.76 6.24
C TRP A 10 3.52 -3.04 7.01
N LEU A 11 2.23 -3.36 7.13
CA LEU A 11 1.75 -4.62 7.65
C LEU A 11 0.75 -5.24 6.67
N PHE A 12 1.10 -6.41 6.16
CA PHE A 12 0.26 -7.20 5.28
C PHE A 12 -0.40 -8.33 6.08
N GLY A 13 -1.72 -8.38 6.06
CA GLY A 13 -2.53 -9.46 6.60
C GLY A 13 -3.16 -10.26 5.47
N PHE A 14 -2.99 -11.57 5.50
CA PHE A 14 -3.63 -12.50 4.57
C PHE A 14 -4.62 -13.35 5.36
N THR A 15 -5.85 -13.45 4.89
CA THR A 15 -6.90 -14.24 5.54
C THR A 15 -7.64 -15.03 4.47
N GLY A 16 -7.60 -16.35 4.56
CA GLY A 16 -8.43 -17.21 3.72
C GLY A 16 -9.92 -16.96 4.01
N VAL A 17 -10.71 -16.85 2.97
CA VAL A 17 -12.17 -16.73 3.04
C VAL A 17 -12.80 -17.86 2.21
N GLU A 18 -14.13 -17.96 2.22
CA GLU A 18 -14.85 -19.07 1.56
C GLU A 18 -14.48 -19.23 0.08
N GLU A 19 -14.27 -18.11 -0.62
CA GLU A 19 -13.72 -18.08 -1.98
C GLU A 19 -12.54 -17.09 -2.05
N GLY A 20 -11.32 -17.63 -1.99
CA GLY A 20 -10.08 -16.86 -2.19
C GLY A 20 -9.44 -16.33 -0.90
N THR A 21 -8.69 -15.23 -1.03
CA THR A 21 -7.91 -14.62 0.05
C THR A 21 -8.26 -13.15 0.19
N LYS A 22 -8.64 -12.73 1.39
CA LYS A 22 -8.71 -11.33 1.76
C LYS A 22 -7.31 -10.84 2.14
N VAL A 23 -6.85 -9.80 1.45
CA VAL A 23 -5.61 -9.09 1.80
C VAL A 23 -5.96 -7.77 2.49
N THR A 24 -5.36 -7.52 3.65
CA THR A 24 -5.45 -6.25 4.37
C THR A 24 -4.07 -5.62 4.42
N VAL A 25 -3.96 -4.37 3.96
CA VAL A 25 -2.70 -3.63 3.98
C VAL A 25 -2.86 -2.46 4.92
N ASN A 26 -2.08 -2.45 6.00
CA ASN A 26 -2.01 -1.32 6.94
C ASN A 26 -0.69 -0.59 6.68
N ILE A 27 -0.80 0.71 6.43
CA ILE A 27 0.34 1.57 6.15
C ILE A 27 0.36 2.66 7.23
N HIS A 28 1.44 2.72 7.99
CA HIS A 28 1.65 3.71 9.02
C HIS A 28 2.70 4.71 8.57
N PHE A 29 2.32 5.98 8.53
CA PHE A 29 3.19 7.12 8.23
C PHE A 29 3.58 7.82 9.54
N ASP A 30 4.77 8.40 9.58
CA ASP A 30 5.28 9.03 10.81
C ASP A 30 4.61 10.40 11.07
N SER A 31 3.99 11.01 10.04
CA SER A 31 3.16 12.21 10.19
C SER A 31 2.03 12.30 9.15
N GLU A 32 1.02 13.12 9.45
CA GLU A 32 -0.07 13.42 8.51
C GLU A 32 0.42 14.17 7.26
N GLU A 33 1.38 15.08 7.41
CA GLU A 33 1.95 15.86 6.30
C GLU A 33 2.64 14.95 5.28
N GLU A 34 3.44 13.99 5.76
CA GLU A 34 4.11 12.99 4.94
C GLU A 34 3.09 12.09 4.21
N MET A 35 2.06 11.63 4.94
CA MET A 35 0.96 10.86 4.34
C MET A 35 0.31 11.65 3.20
N ARG A 36 -0.06 12.92 3.44
CA ARG A 36 -0.70 13.77 2.43
C ARG A 36 0.19 13.97 1.21
N SER A 37 1.48 14.27 1.42
CA SER A 37 2.43 14.41 0.32
C SER A 37 2.50 13.16 -0.56
N ILE A 38 2.47 11.96 0.02
CA ILE A 38 2.54 10.70 -0.71
C ILE A 38 1.24 10.42 -1.46
N LEU A 39 0.09 10.69 -0.83
CA LEU A 39 -1.23 10.53 -1.46
C LEU A 39 -1.39 11.49 -2.64
N ASP A 40 -0.99 12.75 -2.48
CA ASP A 40 -1.06 13.79 -3.54
C ASP A 40 -0.17 13.45 -4.75
N MET A 41 0.91 12.69 -4.54
CA MET A 41 1.77 12.19 -5.61
C MET A 41 1.15 11.03 -6.42
N GLY A 42 -0.08 10.62 -6.11
CA GLY A 42 -0.80 9.57 -6.84
C GLY A 42 -0.51 8.15 -6.35
N PHE A 43 0.04 8.00 -5.13
CA PHE A 43 0.35 6.70 -4.54
C PHE A 43 -0.87 5.78 -4.49
N GLU A 44 -2.04 6.28 -4.08
CA GLU A 44 -3.26 5.46 -3.95
C GLU A 44 -3.67 4.83 -5.28
N GLU A 45 -3.63 5.59 -6.37
CA GLU A 45 -4.01 5.09 -7.69
C GLU A 45 -3.00 4.08 -8.23
N GLY A 46 -1.70 4.36 -8.08
CA GLY A 46 -0.63 3.43 -8.47
C GLY A 46 -0.69 2.11 -7.68
N PHE A 47 -0.97 2.21 -6.37
CA PHE A 47 -1.10 1.05 -5.51
C PHE A 47 -2.30 0.18 -5.89
N LYS A 48 -3.48 0.77 -6.11
CA LYS A 48 -4.68 0.05 -6.55
C LYS A 48 -4.47 -0.64 -7.91
N LYS A 49 -3.81 0.02 -8.87
CA LYS A 49 -3.48 -0.57 -10.17
C LYS A 49 -2.57 -1.80 -10.02
N GLY A 50 -1.58 -1.76 -9.14
CA GLY A 50 -0.72 -2.91 -8.84
C GLY A 50 -1.50 -4.09 -8.25
N LEU A 51 -2.51 -3.84 -7.41
CA LEU A 51 -3.36 -4.92 -6.86
C LEU A 51 -4.21 -5.60 -7.93
N LEU A 52 -4.71 -4.88 -8.93
CA LEU A 52 -5.47 -5.47 -10.04
C LEU A 52 -4.62 -6.38 -10.91
N GLN A 53 -3.33 -6.07 -11.09
CA GLN A 53 -2.41 -6.95 -11.83
C GLN A 53 -2.12 -8.27 -11.10
N LEU A 54 -2.35 -8.34 -9.78
CA LEU A 54 -2.14 -9.59 -9.04
C LEU A 54 -3.14 -10.68 -9.48
N GLU A 55 -4.34 -10.28 -9.92
CA GLU A 55 -5.35 -11.20 -10.47
C GLU A 55 -4.90 -11.78 -11.82
N GLU A 56 -4.10 -11.07 -12.61
CA GLU A 56 -3.60 -11.58 -13.90
C GLU A 56 -2.49 -12.63 -13.75
N VAL A 57 -1.86 -12.71 -12.58
CA VAL A 57 -0.72 -13.60 -12.30
C VAL A 57 -1.14 -14.87 -11.53
N LEU A 58 -2.35 -14.89 -10.95
CA LEU A 58 -2.90 -15.98 -10.13
C LEU A 58 -3.98 -16.77 -10.89
#